data_AF-A0AAW0HT59-F1
#
_entry.id   AF-A0AAW0HT59-F1
#
_cell.length_a   1.000
_cell.length_b   1.000
_cell.length_c   1.000
_cell.angle_alpha   90.00
_cell.angle_beta   90.00
_cell.angle_gamma   90.00
#
_symmetry.space_group_name_H-M   'P 1'
#
loop_
_entity.id
_entity.type
_entity.pdbx_description
1 polymer ?
#
loop_
_entity_poly.entity_id
_entity_poly.type
_entity_poly.pdbx_seq_one_letter_code
_entity_poly.pdbx_strand_id
1 'polypeptide(L)'
;MRGLCNLSPDKANKEHILQAGGIPLITNCLSSPNEETVLSAVTTLMYLSSPGTGSHPELTSLPLVQCMLRFSLSANIRLRNLAQIFLEDFCSPSQVAEARSQQAHSALGIPLPKTEAPQQP
;
A
#
# COMPACT_ATOMS: atom_id res chain seq x y z
N MET A 1 20.14 -40.68 -10.09
CA MET A 1 18.96 -40.66 -9.19
C MET A 1 18.54 -39.21 -8.98
N ARG A 2 17.25 -38.90 -9.16
CA ARG A 2 16.63 -37.62 -8.80
C ARG A 2 16.60 -37.47 -7.28
N GLY A 3 16.83 -36.27 -6.77
CA GLY A 3 16.74 -35.91 -5.35
C GLY A 3 17.87 -34.95 -5.02
N LEU A 4 17.70 -33.63 -5.17
CA LEU A 4 17.24 -32.78 -4.08
C LEU A 4 16.58 -31.47 -4.59
N CYS A 5 15.88 -31.50 -5.73
CA CYS A 5 14.95 -30.42 -6.11
C CYS A 5 13.65 -30.44 -5.27
N ASN A 6 13.75 -30.68 -3.95
CA ASN A 6 12.59 -30.77 -3.07
C ASN A 6 12.33 -29.41 -2.39
N LEU A 7 11.79 -28.50 -3.20
CA LEU A 7 10.70 -27.59 -2.86
C LEU A 7 10.67 -27.00 -1.44
N SER A 8 11.04 -25.71 -1.40
CA SER A 8 10.50 -24.65 -0.55
C SER A 8 11.03 -24.53 0.90
N PRO A 9 11.19 -23.28 1.40
CA PRO A 9 10.06 -22.36 1.36
C PRO A 9 10.41 -20.87 1.19
N ASP A 10 10.41 -20.40 -0.05
CA ASP A 10 10.17 -18.97 -0.33
C ASP A 10 8.88 -18.51 0.40
N LYS A 11 7.91 -19.41 0.55
CA LYS A 11 6.68 -19.24 1.34
C LYS A 11 6.88 -19.17 2.87
N ALA A 12 7.86 -19.86 3.46
CA ALA A 12 8.05 -19.85 4.93
C ALA A 12 8.97 -18.71 5.36
N ASN A 13 9.92 -18.26 4.53
CA ASN A 13 10.58 -16.98 4.78
C ASN A 13 9.56 -15.82 4.75
N LYS A 14 8.63 -15.85 3.78
CA LYS A 14 7.51 -14.89 3.72
C LYS A 14 6.57 -15.01 4.92
N GLU A 15 6.10 -16.21 5.25
CA GLU A 15 5.24 -16.42 6.42
C GLU A 15 5.95 -16.06 7.74
N HIS A 16 7.25 -16.31 7.89
CA HIS A 16 8.00 -15.89 9.08
C HIS A 16 8.09 -14.37 9.20
N ILE A 17 8.30 -13.62 8.11
CA ILE A 17 8.29 -12.15 8.13
C ILE A 17 6.89 -11.63 8.48
N LEU A 18 5.83 -12.25 7.94
CA LEU A 18 4.44 -11.90 8.23
C LEU A 18 4.06 -12.22 9.70
N GLN A 19 4.46 -13.39 10.20
CA GLN A 19 4.19 -13.87 11.57
C GLN A 19 5.05 -13.17 12.63
N ALA A 20 6.22 -12.65 12.28
CA ALA A 20 7.12 -11.94 13.20
C ALA A 20 6.79 -10.44 13.35
N GLY A 21 5.67 -9.95 12.80
CA GLY A 21 5.32 -8.52 12.85
C GLY A 21 6.12 -7.66 11.88
N GLY A 22 6.52 -8.20 10.73
CA GLY A 22 7.27 -7.47 9.71
C GLY A 22 6.47 -6.36 9.03
N ILE A 23 5.14 -6.48 8.94
CA ILE A 23 4.28 -5.47 8.27
C ILE A 23 4.34 -4.10 8.99
N PRO A 24 4.20 -4.01 10.33
CA PRO A 24 4.42 -2.77 11.07
C PRO A 24 5.79 -2.13 10.83
N LEU A 25 6.86 -2.93 10.77
CA LEU A 25 8.22 -2.44 10.52
C LEU A 25 8.36 -1.89 9.10
N ILE A 26 7.83 -2.58 8.10
CA ILE A 26 7.83 -2.13 6.70
C ILE A 26 7.00 -0.85 6.55
N THR A 27 5.87 -0.76 7.24
CA THR A 27 5.01 0.44 7.24
C THR A 27 5.73 1.63 7.87
N ASN A 28 6.51 1.41 8.93
CA ASN A 28 7.36 2.45 9.52
C ASN A 28 8.45 2.93 8.54
N CYS A 29 9.02 2.02 7.74
CA CYS A 29 9.99 2.37 6.69
C CYS A 29 9.42 3.28 5.60
N LEU A 30 8.10 3.26 5.35
CA LEU A 30 7.45 4.18 4.40
C LEU A 30 7.47 5.65 4.89
N SER A 31 7.64 5.86 6.19
CA SER A 31 7.80 7.20 6.78
C SER A 31 9.27 7.67 6.83
N SER A 32 10.20 6.88 6.30
CA SER A 32 11.62 7.23 6.27
C SER A 32 11.87 8.44 5.36
N PRO A 33 12.76 9.38 5.75
CA PRO A 33 13.20 10.45 4.87
C PRO A 33 14.11 9.94 3.72
N ASN A 34 14.58 8.70 3.80
CA ASN A 34 15.43 8.10 2.79
C ASN A 34 14.58 7.40 1.71
N GLU A 35 14.59 7.96 0.50
CA GLU A 35 13.82 7.45 -0.64
C GLU A 35 14.17 6.01 -1.01
N GLU A 36 15.43 5.58 -0.88
CA GLU A 36 15.84 4.20 -1.17
C GLU A 36 15.24 3.22 -0.14
N THR A 37 15.06 3.65 1.11
CA THR A 37 14.37 2.87 2.14
C THR A 37 12.89 2.74 1.82
N VAL A 38 12.24 3.83 1.38
CA VAL A 38 10.83 3.82 0.99
C VAL A 38 10.62 2.91 -0.24
N LEU A 39 11.50 3.02 -1.25
CA LEU A 39 11.47 2.16 -2.44
C LEU A 39 11.59 0.68 -2.07
N SER A 40 12.57 0.34 -1.22
CA SER A 40 12.78 -1.03 -0.75
C SER A 40 11.56 -1.56 0.01
N ALA A 41 10.93 -0.71 0.83
CA ALA A 41 9.72 -1.05 1.56
C ALA A 41 8.52 -1.31 0.62
N VAL A 42 8.29 -0.46 -0.39
CA VAL A 42 7.22 -0.65 -1.38
C VAL A 42 7.43 -1.96 -2.16
N THR A 43 8.64 -2.22 -2.64
CA THR A 43 8.94 -3.48 -3.36
C THR A 43 8.76 -4.70 -2.47
N THR A 44 9.12 -4.61 -1.19
CA THR A 44 8.88 -5.68 -0.21
C THR A 44 7.39 -5.95 -0.04
N LEU A 45 6.55 -4.91 0.04
CA LEU A 45 5.10 -5.05 0.11
C LEU A 45 4.55 -5.75 -1.15
N MET A 46 5.00 -5.37 -2.35
CA MET A 46 4.59 -6.04 -3.60
C MET A 46 4.94 -7.53 -3.60
N TYR A 47 6.14 -7.88 -3.13
CA TYR A 47 6.60 -9.27 -3.04
C TYR A 47 5.78 -10.09 -2.03
N LEU A 48 5.37 -9.48 -0.92
CA LEU A 48 4.51 -10.12 0.10
C LEU A 48 3.05 -10.26 -0.37
N SER A 49 2.57 -9.32 -1.20
CA SER A 49 1.23 -9.32 -1.78
C SER A 49 1.09 -10.22 -3.03
N SER A 50 2.18 -10.85 -3.48
CA SER A 50 2.20 -11.71 -4.68
C SER A 50 1.21 -12.89 -4.57
N PRO A 51 0.49 -13.23 -5.66
CA PRO A 51 -0.46 -14.33 -5.68
C PRO A 51 0.21 -15.67 -5.33
N GLY A 52 -0.14 -16.24 -4.18
CA GLY A 52 0.43 -17.49 -3.66
C GLY A 52 0.66 -17.47 -2.14
N THR A 53 0.84 -16.28 -1.58
CA THR A 53 0.66 -15.99 -0.15
C THR A 53 -0.75 -15.40 -0.01
N GLY A 54 -1.57 -15.88 0.93
CA GLY A 54 -2.95 -15.40 1.06
C GLY A 54 -2.99 -13.87 1.14
N SER A 55 -4.00 -13.24 0.53
CA SER A 55 -4.17 -11.79 0.58
C SER A 55 -4.33 -11.37 2.03
N HIS A 56 -3.24 -10.86 2.64
CA HIS A 56 -3.30 -10.35 4.00
C HIS A 56 -3.97 -8.97 3.96
N PRO A 57 -5.09 -8.77 4.67
CA PRO A 57 -5.81 -7.50 4.65
C PRO A 57 -4.95 -6.34 5.17
N GLU A 58 -3.93 -6.64 5.98
CA GLU A 58 -2.99 -5.65 6.49
C GLU A 58 -2.09 -5.06 5.38
N LEU A 59 -1.75 -5.85 4.34
CA LEU A 59 -0.95 -5.40 3.19
C LEU A 59 -1.72 -4.45 2.26
N THR A 60 -3.05 -4.48 2.31
CA THR A 60 -3.93 -3.56 1.56
C THR A 60 -4.76 -2.68 2.51
N SER A 61 -4.25 -2.47 3.72
CA SER A 61 -4.89 -1.63 4.72
C SER A 61 -5.03 -0.18 4.21
N LEU A 62 -6.09 0.49 4.65
CA LEU A 62 -6.40 1.87 4.24
C LEU A 62 -5.20 2.84 4.38
N PRO A 63 -4.40 2.82 5.47
CA PRO A 63 -3.22 3.69 5.59
C PRO A 63 -2.13 3.40 4.56
N LEU A 64 -1.93 2.13 4.18
CA LEU A 64 -0.98 1.75 3.13
C LEU A 64 -1.44 2.24 1.77
N VAL A 65 -2.71 2.04 1.42
CA VAL A 65 -3.27 2.52 0.15
C VAL A 65 -3.17 4.05 0.06
N GLN A 66 -3.39 4.78 1.14
CA GLN A 66 -3.17 6.23 1.21
C GLN A 66 -1.71 6.63 1.01
N CYS A 67 -0.75 5.89 1.60
CA CYS A 67 0.66 6.13 1.36
C CYS A 67 1.02 5.93 -0.11
N MET A 68 0.54 4.86 -0.74
CA MET A 68 0.77 4.59 -2.16
C MET A 68 0.15 5.68 -3.06
N LEU A 69 -1.04 6.17 -2.73
CA LEU A 69 -1.63 7.32 -3.42
C LEU A 69 -0.75 8.56 -3.31
N ARG A 70 -0.21 8.86 -2.14
CA ARG A 70 0.74 9.98 -1.96
C ARG A 70 2.03 9.76 -2.76
N PHE A 71 2.58 8.55 -2.75
CA PHE A 71 3.79 8.21 -3.50
C PHE A 71 3.59 8.26 -5.02
N SER A 72 2.39 7.96 -5.51
CA SER A 72 2.03 8.12 -6.94
C SER A 72 2.14 9.58 -7.43
N LEU A 73 2.12 10.55 -6.50
CA LEU A 73 2.29 11.97 -6.80
C LEU A 73 3.73 12.46 -6.58
N SER A 74 4.64 11.59 -6.14
CA SER A 74 6.04 11.95 -5.88
C SER A 74 6.76 12.41 -7.15
N ALA A 75 7.72 13.33 -6.99
CA ALA A 75 8.63 13.74 -8.07
C ALA A 75 9.61 12.61 -8.46
N ASN A 76 9.83 11.65 -7.57
CA ASN A 76 10.67 10.49 -7.83
C ASN A 76 9.92 9.50 -8.74
N ILE A 77 10.38 9.39 -9.99
CA ILE A 77 9.75 8.57 -11.02
C ILE A 77 9.74 7.08 -10.64
N ARG A 78 10.81 6.57 -10.01
CA ARG A 78 10.85 5.16 -9.57
C ARG A 78 9.79 4.89 -8.53
N LEU A 79 9.69 5.77 -7.53
CA LEU A 79 8.73 5.63 -6.44
C LEU A 79 7.29 5.78 -6.95
N ARG A 80 7.05 6.75 -7.82
CA ARG A 80 5.76 6.95 -8.50
C ARG A 80 5.32 5.68 -9.22
N ASN A 81 6.18 5.13 -10.08
CA ASN A 81 5.85 3.96 -10.89
C ASN A 81 5.56 2.74 -10.02
N LEU A 82 6.39 2.48 -9.00
CA LEU A 82 6.15 1.37 -8.08
C LEU A 82 4.84 1.51 -7.31
N ALA A 83 4.52 2.73 -6.86
CA ALA A 83 3.26 2.99 -6.16
C ALA A 83 2.05 2.81 -7.09
N GLN A 84 2.14 3.21 -8.36
CA GLN A 84 1.08 2.96 -9.35
C GLN A 84 0.86 1.47 -9.59
N ILE A 85 1.93 0.71 -9.83
CA ILE A 85 1.85 -0.75 -10.01
C ILE A 85 1.24 -1.39 -8.75
N PHE A 86 1.61 -0.94 -7.55
CA PHE A 86 1.02 -1.45 -6.32
C PHE A 86 -0.51 -1.24 -6.27
N LEU A 87 -0.97 -0.04 -6.64
CA LEU A 87 -2.39 0.32 -6.65
C LEU A 87 -3.18 -0.44 -7.72
N GLU A 88 -2.55 -0.76 -8.85
CA GLU A 88 -3.18 -1.44 -9.99
C GLU A 88 -3.24 -2.96 -9.80
N ASP A 89 -2.13 -3.58 -9.35
CA ASP A 89 -1.99 -5.04 -9.29
C ASP A 89 -2.45 -5.64 -7.97
N PHE A 90 -2.45 -4.86 -6.88
CA PHE A 90 -2.68 -5.39 -5.53
C PHE A 90 -3.84 -4.74 -4.78
N CYS A 91 -4.41 -3.62 -5.25
CA CYS A 91 -5.53 -2.95 -4.61
C CYS A 91 -6.80 -3.05 -5.45
N SER A 92 -7.95 -3.24 -4.80
CA SER A 92 -9.24 -3.17 -5.49
C SER A 92 -9.63 -1.72 -5.79
N PRO A 93 -10.35 -1.44 -6.89
CA PRO A 93 -10.81 -0.09 -7.21
C PRO A 93 -11.62 0.57 -6.08
N SER A 94 -12.40 -0.22 -5.34
CA SER A 94 -13.14 0.22 -4.15
C SER A 94 -12.23 0.69 -3.02
N GLN A 95 -11.16 -0.04 -2.72
CA GLN A 95 -10.17 0.33 -1.69
C GLN A 95 -9.44 1.63 -2.07
N VAL A 96 -9.09 1.78 -3.35
CA VAL A 96 -8.44 3.00 -3.85
C VAL A 96 -9.40 4.19 -3.78
N ALA A 97 -10.67 4.01 -4.14
CA ALA A 97 -11.69 5.05 -4.05
C ALA A 97 -11.96 5.47 -2.60
N GLU A 98 -12.08 4.49 -1.68
CA GLU A 98 -12.23 4.74 -0.25
C GLU A 98 -11.04 5.52 0.31
N ALA A 99 -9.81 5.07 0.02
CA ALA A 99 -8.58 5.75 0.43
C ALA A 99 -8.51 7.19 -0.07
N ARG A 100 -8.87 7.44 -1.33
CA ARG A 100 -8.93 8.80 -1.91
C ARG A 100 -9.97 9.68 -1.21
N SER A 101 -11.15 9.14 -0.95
CA SER A 101 -12.21 9.90 -0.25
C SER A 101 -11.79 10.24 1.18
N GLN A 102 -11.22 9.29 1.92
CA GLN A 102 -10.76 9.47 3.30
C GLN A 102 -9.56 10.41 3.40
N GLN A 103 -8.65 10.40 2.40
CA GLN A 103 -7.54 11.34 2.32
C GLN A 103 -8.03 12.78 2.12
N ALA A 104 -9.09 12.98 1.32
CA ALA A 104 -9.72 14.29 1.15
C ALA A 104 -10.37 14.80 2.45
N HIS A 105 -10.94 13.89 3.27
CA HIS A 105 -11.52 14.24 4.57
C HIS A 105 -10.47 14.44 5.67
N SER A 106 -9.37 13.69 5.69
CA SER A 106 -8.27 13.87 6.67
C SER A 106 -7.39 15.09 6.37
N ALA A 107 -7.34 15.56 5.12
CA ALA A 107 -6.67 16.81 4.78
C ALA A 107 -7.48 18.06 5.19
N LEU A 108 -8.72 17.89 5.64
CA LEU A 108 -9.60 18.99 6.05
C LEU A 108 -10.18 18.69 7.43
N GLY A 109 -9.43 19.07 8.47
CA GLY A 109 -9.93 19.25 9.83
C GLY A 109 -10.90 20.45 9.96
N ILE A 110 -11.76 20.67 8.97
CA ILE A 110 -12.81 21.68 8.98
C ILE A 110 -13.99 21.15 8.16
N PRO A 111 -15.16 20.90 8.77
CA PRO A 111 -16.34 20.52 8.00
C PRO A 111 -16.73 21.69 7.10
N LEU A 112 -16.80 21.44 5.79
CA LEU A 112 -17.33 22.40 4.83
C LEU A 112 -18.87 22.48 5.02
N PRO A 113 -19.45 23.67 5.28
CA PRO A 113 -20.90 23.81 5.35
C PRO A 113 -21.52 23.51 3.99
N LYS A 114 -22.62 22.76 3.98
CA LYS A 114 -23.46 22.60 2.79
C LYS A 114 -24.08 23.96 2.49
N THR A 115 -23.57 24.68 1.50
CA THR A 115 -24.29 25.82 0.92
C THR A 115 -25.39 25.23 0.05
N GLU A 116 -26.57 25.06 0.64
CA GLU A 116 -27.82 24.90 -0.08
C GLU A 116 -28.00 26.15 -0.97
N ALA A 117 -28.04 25.95 -2.28
CA ALA A 117 -28.12 27.01 -3.26
C ALA A 117 -29.47 27.76 -3.14
N PRO A 118 -29.53 29.06 -3.51
CA PRO A 118 -30.76 29.82 -3.43
C PRO A 118 -31.79 29.26 -4.41
N GLN A 119 -32.94 28.86 -3.89
CA GLN A 119 -34.16 28.77 -4.69
C GLN A 119 -34.57 30.19 -5.08
N GLN A 120 -34.63 30.45 -6.38
CA GLN A 120 -35.26 31.64 -6.95
C GLN A 120 -35.93 31.25 -8.27
N PRO A 121 -36.96 32.00 -8.70
CA PRO A 121 -38.30 32.07 -8.12
C PRO A 121 -39.33 31.26 -8.95
#